data_AF-M2RIW1-F1
#
_entry.id   AF-M2RIW1-F1
#
_cell.length_a   1.000
_cell.length_b   1.000
_cell.length_c   1.000
_cell.angle_alpha   90.00
_cell.angle_beta   90.00
_cell.angle_gamma   90.00
#
_symmetry.space_group_name_H-M   'P 1'
#
loop_
_entity.id
_entity.type
_entity.pdbx_description
1 polymer ?
#
loop_
_entity_poly.entity_id
_entity_poly.type
_entity_poly.pdbx_seq_one_letter_code
_entity_poly.pdbx_strand_id
1 'polypeptide(L)'
;DAQLPYDKMKKSSIPEAAAIYSFNPTRKRTLLGELGTAVGWKYADVVAKNEAERKERAAKWYAAKQLKQKAVAEAKEKILADEKYKAKVAILKKFGYA
;
A
#
# COMPACT_ATOMS: atom_id res chain seq x y z
N ASP A 1 -10.86 -12.52 18.57
CA ASP A 1 -10.62 -12.05 17.20
C ASP A 1 -9.28 -12.53 16.68
N ALA A 2 -9.27 -13.62 15.90
CA ALA A 2 -8.04 -14.17 15.36
C ALA A 2 -7.41 -13.18 14.37
N GLN A 3 -6.31 -12.56 14.78
CA GLN A 3 -5.49 -11.68 13.97
C GLN A 3 -5.02 -12.44 12.71
N LEU A 4 -5.61 -12.14 11.55
CA LEU A 4 -5.14 -12.70 10.28
C LEU A 4 -3.66 -12.29 10.07
N PRO A 5 -2.75 -13.22 9.75
CA PRO A 5 -1.31 -12.98 9.80
C PRO A 5 -0.82 -11.91 8.81
N TYR A 6 -1.49 -11.74 7.67
CA TYR A 6 -0.98 -10.95 6.55
C TYR A 6 -1.64 -9.57 6.36
N ASP A 7 -2.68 -9.23 7.10
CA ASP A 7 -3.43 -7.98 6.85
C ASP A 7 -2.65 -6.71 7.24
N LYS A 8 -1.80 -6.82 8.27
CA LYS A 8 -0.96 -5.71 8.76
C LYS A 8 0.40 -5.61 8.05
N MET A 9 0.73 -6.56 7.17
CA MET A 9 2.03 -6.59 6.47
C MET A 9 1.96 -5.79 5.17
N LYS A 10 3.08 -5.16 4.78
CA LYS A 10 3.20 -4.52 3.47
C LYS A 10 3.24 -5.61 2.39
N LYS A 11 2.27 -5.59 1.49
CA LYS A 11 2.22 -6.51 0.34
C LYS A 11 3.19 -6.01 -0.74
N SER A 12 3.98 -6.93 -1.30
CA SER A 12 4.87 -6.66 -2.43
C SER A 12 4.16 -6.98 -3.75
N SER A 13 4.48 -6.24 -4.81
CA SER A 13 4.03 -6.53 -6.18
C SER A 13 5.16 -7.16 -6.99
N ILE A 14 4.81 -8.02 -7.95
CA ILE A 14 5.73 -8.58 -8.93
C ILE A 14 5.41 -7.91 -10.28
N PRO A 15 6.24 -6.97 -10.77
CA PRO A 15 5.94 -6.21 -11.97
C PRO A 15 5.85 -7.06 -13.24
N GLU A 16 6.72 -8.07 -13.37
CA GLU A 16 6.80 -8.93 -14.57
C GLU A 16 5.52 -9.74 -14.82
N ALA A 17 4.83 -10.13 -13.75
CA ALA A 17 3.59 -10.92 -13.82
C ALA A 17 2.31 -10.05 -13.76
N ALA A 18 2.45 -8.73 -13.61
CA ALA A 18 1.29 -7.87 -13.47
C ALA A 18 0.57 -7.70 -14.81
N ALA A 19 -0.72 -7.98 -14.82
CA ALA A 19 -1.54 -8.05 -16.03
C ALA A 19 -1.55 -6.76 -16.88
N ILE A 20 -1.22 -5.61 -16.29
CA ILE A 20 -1.11 -4.33 -17.00
C ILE A 20 0.11 -4.32 -17.94
N TYR A 21 1.19 -5.01 -17.56
CA TYR A 21 2.43 -5.07 -18.33
C TYR A 21 2.49 -6.30 -19.25
N SER A 22 1.98 -7.45 -18.78
CA SER A 22 2.16 -8.72 -19.50
C SER A 22 1.11 -8.96 -20.61
N PHE A 23 -0.04 -8.28 -20.58
CA PHE A 23 -1.10 -8.47 -21.58
C PHE A 23 -1.33 -7.22 -22.43
N ASN A 24 -1.65 -7.43 -23.70
CA ASN A 24 -2.10 -6.35 -24.57
C ASN A 24 -3.49 -5.84 -24.10
N PRO A 25 -3.69 -4.53 -23.90
CA PRO A 25 -4.96 -3.94 -23.43
C PRO A 25 -6.20 -4.31 -24.25
N THR A 26 -6.03 -4.63 -25.53
CA THR A 26 -7.13 -4.98 -26.44
C THR A 26 -7.62 -6.42 -26.31
N ARG A 27 -6.85 -7.29 -25.64
CA ARG A 27 -7.19 -8.71 -25.49
C ARG A 27 -8.14 -8.89 -24.31
N LYS A 28 -9.15 -9.74 -24.49
CA LYS A 28 -10.06 -10.15 -23.40
C LYS A 28 -9.27 -10.95 -22.36
N ARG A 29 -9.59 -10.72 -21.08
CA ARG A 29 -9.04 -11.45 -19.93
C ARG A 29 -10.17 -11.91 -19.02
N THR A 30 -9.91 -12.92 -18.21
CA THR A 30 -10.86 -13.45 -17.23
C THR A 30 -10.33 -13.25 -15.82
N LEU A 31 -11.23 -12.98 -14.87
CA LEU A 31 -10.88 -12.96 -13.46
C LEU A 31 -10.98 -14.36 -12.89
N LEU A 32 -9.94 -14.82 -12.20
CA LEU A 32 -9.92 -16.16 -11.61
C LEU A 32 -11.06 -16.37 -10.60
N GLY A 33 -11.52 -15.30 -9.95
CA GLY A 33 -12.68 -15.34 -9.06
C GLY A 33 -13.98 -15.73 -9.78
N GLU A 34 -14.22 -15.17 -10.98
CA GLU A 34 -15.41 -15.48 -11.80
C GLU A 34 -15.34 -16.89 -12.38
N LEU A 35 -14.15 -17.31 -12.82
CA LEU A 35 -13.95 -18.69 -13.27
C LEU A 35 -14.16 -19.68 -12.10
N GLY A 36 -13.64 -19.36 -10.92
CA GLY A 36 -13.76 -20.19 -9.73
C GLY A 36 -15.22 -20.42 -9.33
N THR A 37 -16.04 -19.36 -9.31
CA THR A 37 -17.48 -19.50 -9.01
C THR A 37 -18.21 -20.32 -10.07
N ALA A 38 -17.88 -20.13 -11.35
CA ALA A 38 -18.48 -20.91 -12.44
C ALA A 38 -18.15 -22.41 -12.35
N VAL A 39 -16.96 -22.77 -11.87
CA VAL A 39 -16.52 -24.17 -11.67
C VAL A 39 -16.98 -24.74 -10.32
N GLY A 40 -17.72 -23.97 -9.51
CA GLY A 40 -18.37 -24.45 -8.28
C GLY A 40 -17.68 -24.05 -6.97
N TRP A 41 -16.79 -23.05 -6.98
CA TRP A 41 -16.27 -22.46 -5.75
C TRP A 41 -17.37 -21.67 -5.01
N LYS A 42 -17.75 -22.14 -3.82
CA LYS A 42 -18.95 -21.67 -3.09
C LYS A 42 -18.71 -20.44 -2.18
N TYR A 43 -17.47 -20.04 -1.96
CA TYR A 43 -17.12 -19.06 -0.90
C TYR A 43 -16.92 -17.62 -1.41
N ALA A 44 -17.33 -17.32 -2.63
CA ALA A 44 -17.13 -15.99 -3.21
C ALA A 44 -17.79 -14.88 -2.38
N ASP A 45 -19.05 -15.07 -1.95
CA ASP A 45 -19.79 -14.07 -1.17
C ASP A 45 -19.17 -13.83 0.22
N VAL A 46 -18.69 -14.90 0.85
CA VAL A 46 -18.03 -14.83 2.17
C VAL A 46 -16.73 -14.02 2.06
N VAL A 47 -15.93 -14.27 1.02
CA VAL A 47 -14.69 -13.52 0.77
C VAL A 47 -14.99 -12.06 0.45
N ALA A 48 -16.03 -11.78 -0.35
CA ALA A 48 -16.43 -10.42 -0.69
C ALA A 48 -16.79 -9.59 0.55
N LYS A 49 -17.58 -10.16 1.47
CA LYS A 49 -17.91 -9.53 2.77
C LYS A 49 -16.64 -9.23 3.58
N ASN A 50 -15.77 -10.23 3.74
CA ASN A 50 -14.56 -10.09 4.55
C ASN A 50 -13.57 -9.06 3.95
N GLU A 51 -13.47 -8.97 2.62
CA GLU A 51 -12.63 -7.97 1.95
C GLU A 51 -13.19 -6.55 2.08
N ALA A 52 -14.52 -6.38 2.14
CA ALA A 52 -15.14 -5.08 2.43
C ALA A 52 -14.76 -4.61 3.85
N GLU A 53 -14.97 -5.46 4.86
CA GLU A 53 -14.59 -5.16 6.24
C GLU A 53 -13.07 -4.89 6.40
N ARG A 54 -12.23 -5.61 5.66
CA ARG A 54 -10.78 -5.38 5.62
C ARG A 54 -10.42 -4.03 5.03
N LYS A 55 -11.05 -3.62 3.91
CA LYS A 55 -10.82 -2.32 3.26
C LYS A 55 -11.25 -1.15 4.15
N GLU A 56 -12.37 -1.28 4.86
CA GLU A 56 -12.83 -0.25 5.81
C GLU A 56 -11.82 -0.02 6.95
N ARG A 57 -11.32 -1.11 7.56
CA ARG A 57 -10.29 -1.03 8.60
C ARG A 57 -8.99 -0.40 8.07
N ALA A 58 -8.56 -0.80 6.87
CA ALA A 58 -7.37 -0.25 6.23
C ALA A 58 -7.53 1.25 5.90
N ALA A 59 -8.71 1.69 5.45
CA ALA A 59 -8.98 3.09 5.15
C ALA A 59 -8.89 3.97 6.41
N LYS A 60 -9.50 3.52 7.53
CA LYS A 60 -9.39 4.22 8.83
C LYS A 60 -7.93 4.34 9.29
N TRP A 61 -7.16 3.26 9.17
CA TRP A 61 -5.73 3.28 9.50
C TRP A 61 -4.93 4.22 8.59
N TYR A 62 -5.19 4.21 7.28
CA TYR A 62 -4.47 5.05 6.32
C TYR A 62 -4.76 6.53 6.56
N ALA A 63 -6.00 6.91 6.86
CA ALA A 63 -6.34 8.29 7.23
C ALA A 63 -5.53 8.78 8.44
N ALA A 64 -5.45 7.97 9.51
CA ALA A 64 -4.64 8.29 10.68
C ALA A 64 -3.13 8.36 10.35
N LYS A 65 -2.64 7.49 9.46
CA LYS A 65 -1.24 7.51 8.99
C LYS A 65 -0.91 8.78 8.22
N GLN A 66 -1.79 9.24 7.33
CA GLN A 66 -1.58 10.45 6.53
C GLN A 66 -1.44 11.70 7.42
N LEU A 67 -2.25 11.82 8.48
CA LEU A 67 -2.14 12.94 9.43
C LEU A 67 -0.78 12.95 10.13
N LYS A 68 -0.32 11.78 10.62
CA LYS A 68 1.01 11.64 11.23
C LYS A 68 2.12 11.96 10.25
N GLN A 69 2.01 11.54 9.00
CA GLN A 69 3.01 11.83 7.97
C GLN A 69 3.10 13.32 7.64
N LYS A 70 1.97 14.05 7.60
CA LYS A 70 1.97 15.50 7.43
C LYS A 70 2.72 16.21 8.57
N ALA A 71 2.39 15.88 9.82
CA ALA A 71 3.06 16.45 10.99
C ALA A 71 4.58 16.15 10.99
N VAL A 72 4.98 14.94 10.59
CA VAL A 72 6.39 14.58 10.44
C VAL A 72 7.07 15.34 9.31
N ALA A 73 6.39 15.57 8.18
CA ALA A 73 6.93 16.36 7.07
C ALA A 73 7.16 17.83 7.50
N GLU A 74 6.19 18.44 8.17
CA GLU A 74 6.34 19.80 8.71
C GLU A 74 7.49 19.91 9.72
N ALA A 75 7.65 18.90 10.58
CA ALA A 75 8.76 18.85 11.53
C ALA A 75 10.12 18.68 10.83
N LYS A 76 10.19 17.89 9.75
CA LYS A 76 11.41 17.71 8.95
C LYS A 76 11.86 19.01 8.29
N GLU A 77 10.96 19.76 7.69
CA GLU A 77 11.27 21.07 7.08
C GLU A 77 11.88 22.04 8.11
N LYS A 78 11.29 22.10 9.31
CA LYS A 78 11.80 22.95 10.40
C LYS A 78 13.22 22.55 10.83
N ILE A 79 13.50 21.25 10.93
CA ILE A 79 14.83 20.74 11.32
C ILE A 79 15.86 20.98 10.22
N LEU A 80 15.45 20.92 8.95
CA LEU A 80 16.35 21.15 7.82
C LEU A 80 16.83 22.62 7.75
N ALA A 81 15.98 23.55 8.17
CA ALA A 81 16.30 24.98 8.25
C ALA A 81 17.08 25.39 9.52
N ASP A 82 17.11 24.52 10.54
CA ASP A 82 17.78 24.81 11.81
C ASP A 82 19.31 24.68 11.67
N GLU A 83 20.02 25.76 12.02
CA GLU A 83 21.48 25.86 11.93
C GLU A 83 22.19 24.82 12.79
N LYS A 84 21.55 24.37 13.88
CA LYS A 84 22.08 23.35 14.79
C LYS A 84 22.45 22.04 14.08
N TYR A 85 21.76 21.72 12.98
CA TYR A 85 21.95 20.45 12.25
C TYR A 85 22.69 20.63 10.91
N LYS A 86 23.21 21.81 10.61
CA LYS A 86 23.85 22.18 9.33
C LYS A 86 24.92 21.18 8.86
N ALA A 87 25.77 20.68 9.77
CA ALA A 87 26.78 19.69 9.45
C ALA A 87 26.19 18.34 9.01
N LYS A 88 25.10 17.89 9.64
CA LYS A 88 24.39 16.65 9.27
C LYS A 88 23.59 16.82 7.98
N VAL A 89 23.00 18.00 7.78
CA VAL A 89 22.28 18.36 6.54
C VAL A 89 23.23 18.38 5.35
N ALA A 90 24.45 18.91 5.51
CA ALA A 90 25.46 18.90 4.45
C ALA A 90 25.84 17.46 4.01
N ILE A 91 25.93 16.53 4.96
CA ILE A 91 26.15 15.11 4.67
C ILE A 91 24.95 14.52 3.93
N LEU A 92 23.72 14.76 4.38
CA LEU A 92 22.52 14.26 3.71
C LEU A 92 22.38 14.78 2.27
N LYS A 93 22.71 16.06 2.03
CA LYS A 93 22.71 16.67 0.69
C LYS A 93 23.74 16.04 -0.23
N LYS A 94 24.92 15.70 0.27
CA LYS A 94 25.95 14.98 -0.51
C LYS A 94 25.43 13.66 -1.09
N PHE A 95 24.53 12.98 -0.37
CA PHE A 95 23.94 11.72 -0.78
C PHE A 95 22.53 11.85 -1.40
N GLY A 96 22.03 13.08 -1.59
CA GLY A 96 20.72 13.35 -2.21
C GLY A 96 19.50 13.02 -1.34
N TYR A 97 19.66 12.95 -0.02
CA TYR A 97 18.56 12.65 0.92
C TYR A 97 17.92 13.89 1.56
N ALA A 98 18.41 15.10 1.25
CA ALA A 98 18.02 16.38 1.83
C ALA A 98 18.04 17.51 0.80
#